data_AF-A0A3D0RZX2-F1
#
_entry.id   AF-A0A3D0RZX2-F1
#
_cell.length_a   1.000
_cell.length_b   1.000
_cell.length_c   1.000
_cell.angle_alpha   90.00
_cell.angle_beta   90.00
_cell.angle_gamma   90.00
#
_symmetry.space_group_name_H-M   'P 1'
#
loop_
_entity.id
_entity.type
_entity.pdbx_description
1 polymer ?
#
loop_
_entity_poly.entity_id
_entity_poly.type
_entity_poly.pdbx_seq_one_letter_code
_entity_poly.pdbx_strand_id
1 'polypeptide(L)'
;NVEGSVAGEVTRIGNASVWGGKNVPSQMPGPASKLYAQNIVNILTLMTGQPTEGAEGESGVFAPDFDDEIVAGACVTHAGAIRHEATRVQIEGPSE
;
A
#
# COMPACT_ATOMS: atom_id res chain seq x y z
N ASN A 1 -10.62 13.48 -13.37
CA ASN A 1 -11.96 13.04 -13.81
C ASN A 1 -12.39 13.88 -14.98
N VAL A 2 -12.28 13.35 -16.20
CA VAL A 2 -12.72 14.00 -17.44
C VAL A 2 -13.80 13.10 -18.04
N GLU A 3 -14.96 13.67 -18.33
CA GLU A 3 -16.06 12.96 -18.98
C GLU A 3 -15.60 12.41 -20.35
N GLY A 4 -15.95 11.16 -20.65
CA GLY A 4 -15.50 10.46 -21.87
C GLY A 4 -14.06 9.91 -21.83
N SER A 5 -13.36 10.02 -20.68
CA SER A 5 -12.10 9.32 -20.46
C SER A 5 -12.34 7.80 -20.31
N VAL A 6 -11.58 6.99 -21.05
CA VAL A 6 -11.67 5.52 -21.02
C VAL A 6 -10.35 4.94 -20.52
N ALA A 7 -10.40 4.08 -19.51
CA ALA A 7 -9.23 3.53 -18.85
C ALA A 7 -8.35 2.70 -19.81
N GLY A 8 -7.12 3.14 -20.04
CA GLY A 8 -6.13 2.52 -20.91
C GLY A 8 -6.11 3.09 -22.34
N GLU A 9 -7.00 4.03 -22.67
CA GLU A 9 -7.15 4.52 -24.04
C GLU A 9 -6.83 6.01 -24.19
N VAL A 10 -6.52 6.41 -25.42
CA VAL A 10 -6.51 7.82 -25.82
C VAL A 10 -7.71 8.04 -26.74
N THR A 11 -8.75 8.70 -26.22
CA THR A 11 -9.97 9.01 -26.97
C THR A 11 -9.96 10.45 -27.49
N ARG A 12 -10.71 10.72 -28.56
CA ARG A 12 -10.87 12.08 -29.09
C ARG A 12 -12.21 12.64 -28.63
N ILE A 13 -12.21 13.81 -28.00
CA ILE A 13 -13.42 14.56 -27.63
C ILE A 13 -13.33 15.94 -28.26
N GLY A 14 -14.14 16.18 -29.31
CA GLY A 14 -14.03 17.36 -30.15
C GLY A 14 -12.61 17.53 -30.71
N ASN A 15 -11.95 18.62 -30.33
CA ASN A 15 -10.58 18.92 -30.77
C ASN A 15 -9.49 18.48 -29.77
N ALA A 16 -9.86 17.87 -28.64
CA ALA A 16 -8.93 17.42 -27.61
C ALA A 16 -8.68 15.90 -27.67
N SER A 17 -7.43 15.49 -27.45
CA SER A 17 -7.08 14.10 -27.16
C SER A 17 -7.10 13.88 -25.64
N VAL A 18 -7.88 12.91 -25.19
CA VAL A 18 -8.12 12.59 -23.78
C VAL A 18 -7.45 11.26 -23.46
N TRP A 19 -6.43 11.30 -22.61
CA TRP A 19 -5.71 10.11 -22.17
C TRP A 19 -6.28 9.59 -20.85
N GLY A 20 -6.93 8.44 -20.88
CA GLY A 20 -7.43 7.75 -19.70
C GLY A 20 -6.39 6.81 -19.11
N GLY A 21 -5.19 7.30 -18.80
CA GLY A 21 -4.07 6.46 -18.37
C GLY A 21 -4.44 5.35 -17.37
N LYS A 22 -4.07 4.11 -17.70
CA LYS A 22 -4.18 2.93 -16.83
C LYS A 22 -2.78 2.46 -16.49
N ASN A 23 -2.52 2.17 -15.21
CA ASN A 23 -1.20 1.71 -14.73
C ASN A 23 -0.05 2.65 -15.14
N VAL A 24 -0.26 3.96 -15.03
CA VAL A 24 0.72 4.99 -15.43
C VAL A 24 2.13 4.76 -14.83
N PRO A 25 2.29 4.37 -13.55
CA PRO A 25 3.62 4.08 -12.99
C PRO A 25 4.39 3.00 -13.76
N SER A 26 3.69 2.03 -14.37
CA SER A 26 4.32 0.98 -15.18
C SER A 26 4.96 1.50 -16.47
N GLN A 27 4.66 2.74 -16.89
CA GLN A 27 5.33 3.40 -18.03
C GLN A 27 6.71 3.95 -17.65
N MET A 28 7.02 4.07 -16.35
CA MET A 28 8.34 4.38 -15.81
C MET A 28 8.73 3.37 -14.73
N PRO A 29 8.95 2.09 -15.11
CA PRO A 29 9.03 0.99 -14.16
C PRO A 29 10.21 1.12 -13.20
N GLY A 30 11.36 1.65 -13.65
CA GLY A 30 12.55 1.82 -12.80
C GLY A 30 12.31 2.77 -11.61
N PRO A 31 11.98 4.05 -11.86
CA PRO A 31 11.65 5.00 -10.80
C PRO A 31 10.47 4.56 -9.92
N ALA A 32 9.39 4.04 -10.53
CA ALA A 32 8.23 3.57 -9.79
C ALA A 32 8.59 2.43 -8.81
N SER A 33 9.37 1.45 -9.27
CA SER A 33 9.84 0.33 -8.44
C SER A 33 10.73 0.83 -7.30
N LYS A 34 11.64 1.77 -7.58
CA LYS A 34 12.53 2.33 -6.55
C LYS A 34 11.76 3.03 -5.44
N LEU A 35 10.80 3.88 -5.79
CA LEU A 35 9.97 4.59 -4.80
C LEU A 35 9.08 3.63 -4.02
N TYR A 36 8.49 2.63 -4.68
CA TYR A 36 7.70 1.62 -4.02
C TYR A 36 8.53 0.75 -3.06
N ALA A 37 9.74 0.34 -3.47
CA ALA A 37 10.66 -0.39 -2.60
C ALA A 37 11.03 0.42 -1.34
N GLN A 38 11.21 1.74 -1.45
CA GLN A 38 11.43 2.59 -0.29
C GLN A 38 10.25 2.56 0.69
N ASN A 39 9.01 2.60 0.18
CA ASN A 39 7.82 2.48 1.04
C ASN A 39 7.77 1.13 1.76
N ILE A 40 8.10 0.02 1.07
CA ILE A 40 8.18 -1.31 1.68
C ILE A 40 9.24 -1.35 2.77
N VAL A 41 10.46 -0.86 2.50
CA VAL A 41 11.55 -0.84 3.47
C VAL A 41 11.17 -0.05 4.72
N ASN A 42 10.51 1.10 4.55
CA ASN A 42 10.07 1.92 5.68
C ASN A 42 9.07 1.18 6.57
N ILE A 43 8.08 0.50 5.98
CA ILE A 43 7.09 -0.29 6.74
C ILE A 43 7.76 -1.50 7.41
N LEU A 44 8.63 -2.22 6.70
CA LEU A 44 9.35 -3.36 7.28
C LEU A 44 10.24 -2.93 8.46
N THR A 45 10.83 -1.74 8.39
CA THR A 45 11.63 -1.19 9.48
C THR A 45 10.80 -1.00 10.75
N LEU A 46 9.53 -0.59 10.63
CA LEU A 46 8.60 -0.50 11.77
C LEU A 46 8.19 -1.89 12.31
N MET A 47 8.14 -2.90 11.44
CA MET A 47 7.76 -4.28 11.81
C MET A 47 8.92 -5.14 12.32
N THR A 48 10.14 -4.62 12.31
CA THR A 48 11.33 -5.31 12.81
C THR A 48 11.82 -4.64 14.08
N GLY A 49 11.98 -5.42 15.15
CA GLY A 49 12.54 -4.93 16.41
C GLY A 49 13.94 -4.34 16.20
N GLN A 50 14.23 -3.25 16.90
CA GLN A 50 15.58 -2.70 16.92
C GLN A 50 16.55 -3.71 17.56
N PRO A 51 17.78 -3.85 17.06
CA PRO A 51 18.80 -4.65 17.73
C PRO A 51 18.94 -4.17 19.18
N THR A 52 18.86 -5.07 20.14
CA THR A 52 19.16 -4.73 21.53
C THR A 52 20.61 -4.25 21.63
N GLU A 53 20.88 -3.22 22.44
CA GLU A 53 22.24 -2.73 22.65
C GLU A 53 23.19 -3.89 22.99
N GLY A 54 24.21 -4.10 22.15
CA GLY A 54 25.18 -5.21 22.26
C GLY A 54 25.02 -6.35 21.24
N ALA A 55 23.97 -6.33 20.41
CA ALA A 55 23.73 -7.32 19.35
C ALA A 55 24.13 -6.80 17.96
N GLU A 56 25.38 -6.34 17.81
CA GLU A 56 25.92 -5.98 16.49
C GLU A 56 25.94 -7.21 15.57
N GLY A 57 25.07 -7.21 14.55
CA GLY A 57 25.00 -8.26 13.53
C GLY A 57 23.80 -9.21 13.61
N GLU A 58 22.87 -9.01 14.55
CA GLU A 58 21.60 -9.75 14.54
C GLU A 58 20.62 -9.14 13.54
N SER A 59 20.01 -10.00 12.71
CA SER A 59 18.86 -9.61 11.88
C SER A 59 17.69 -9.25 12.80
N GLY A 60 17.14 -8.04 12.66
CA GLY A 60 15.99 -7.59 13.44
C GLY A 60 14.88 -8.63 13.44
N VAL A 61 14.36 -8.95 14.64
CA VAL A 61 13.29 -9.93 14.80
C VAL A 61 12.01 -9.35 14.20
N PHE A 62 11.33 -10.11 13.34
CA PHE A 62 10.01 -9.74 12.85
C PHE A 62 9.02 -9.75 14.01
N ALA A 63 8.60 -8.55 14.42
CA ALA A 63 7.78 -8.30 15.60
C ALA A 63 6.87 -7.10 15.30
N PRO A 64 5.84 -7.26 14.45
CA PRO A 64 4.92 -6.17 14.14
C PRO A 64 4.15 -5.74 15.39
N ASP A 65 4.26 -4.46 15.72
CA ASP A 65 3.44 -3.83 16.76
C ASP A 65 2.08 -3.45 16.17
N PHE A 66 1.01 -4.16 16.55
CA PHE A 66 -0.34 -3.86 16.06
C PHE A 66 -1.06 -2.75 16.83
N ASP A 67 -0.41 -2.15 17.82
CA ASP A 67 -0.87 -0.93 18.49
C ASP A 67 -0.27 0.33 17.82
N ASP A 68 0.78 0.18 17.00
CA ASP A 68 1.28 1.26 16.12
C ASP A 68 0.28 1.58 15.01
N GLU A 69 -0.08 2.87 14.85
CA GLU A 69 -1.10 3.33 13.92
C GLU A 69 -0.78 2.97 12.45
N ILE A 70 0.50 3.01 12.06
CA ILE A 70 0.94 2.74 10.68
C ILE A 70 0.83 1.25 10.40
N VAL A 71 1.31 0.40 11.32
CA VAL A 71 1.24 -1.05 11.20
C VAL A 71 -0.21 -1.54 11.25
N ALA A 72 -1.02 -1.01 12.16
CA ALA A 72 -2.44 -1.31 12.28
C ALA A 72 -3.21 -0.89 11.01
N GLY A 73 -2.97 0.32 10.51
CA GLY A 73 -3.62 0.85 9.31
C GLY A 73 -3.25 0.08 8.04
N ALA A 74 -2.02 -0.45 7.95
CA ALA A 74 -1.58 -1.28 6.83
C ALA A 74 -2.07 -2.74 6.92
N CYS A 75 -2.44 -3.22 8.10
CA CYS A 75 -2.81 -4.62 8.33
C CYS A 75 -4.31 -4.87 8.07
N VAL A 76 -4.63 -5.39 6.88
CA VAL A 76 -6.02 -5.75 6.54
C VAL A 76 -6.49 -6.98 7.31
N THR A 77 -5.65 -8.02 7.39
CA THR A 77 -5.98 -9.30 8.04
C THR A 77 -4.80 -9.82 8.85
N HIS A 78 -5.07 -10.43 9.99
CA HIS A 78 -4.06 -11.15 10.78
C HIS A 78 -4.74 -12.22 11.65
N ALA A 79 -4.07 -13.37 11.80
CA ALA A 79 -4.56 -14.51 12.61
C ALA A 79 -6.01 -14.94 12.31
N GLY A 80 -6.41 -14.89 11.03
CA GLY A 80 -7.76 -15.29 10.60
C GLY A 80 -8.86 -14.25 10.83
N ALA A 81 -8.54 -13.06 11.35
CA ALA A 81 -9.48 -11.96 11.55
C ALA A 81 -9.19 -10.80 10.60
N ILE A 82 -10.25 -10.08 10.19
CA ILE A 82 -10.13 -8.79 9.52
C ILE A 82 -9.88 -7.73 10.58
N ARG A 83 -8.71 -7.07 10.53
CA ARG A 83 -8.32 -6.02 11.49
C ARG A 83 -8.63 -4.62 10.99
N HIS A 84 -8.66 -4.43 9.68
CA HIS A 84 -8.98 -3.14 9.09
C HIS A 84 -10.50 -2.90 9.07
N GLU A 85 -10.95 -2.00 9.93
CA GLU A 85 -12.38 -1.77 10.23
C GLU A 85 -13.21 -1.48 8.98
N ALA A 86 -12.75 -0.58 8.10
CA ALA A 86 -13.51 -0.26 6.89
C ALA A 86 -13.66 -1.46 5.94
N THR A 87 -12.70 -2.39 5.93
CA THR A 87 -12.81 -3.65 5.17
C THR A 87 -13.73 -4.63 5.88
N ARG A 88 -13.65 -4.73 7.22
CA ARG A 88 -14.52 -5.59 8.03
C ARG A 88 -15.99 -5.23 7.80
N VAL A 89 -16.34 -3.94 7.94
CA VAL A 89 -17.72 -3.47 7.74
C VAL A 89 -18.25 -3.78 6.33
N GLN A 90 -17.41 -3.66 5.30
CA GLN A 90 -17.82 -3.97 3.92
C GLN A 90 -18.04 -5.46 3.65
N ILE A 91 -17.37 -6.34 4.39
CA ILE A 91 -17.42 -7.80 4.19
C ILE A 91 -18.40 -8.47 5.16
N GLU A 92 -18.38 -8.09 6.44
CA GLU A 92 -19.11 -8.73 7.55
C GLU A 92 -20.35 -7.94 7.98
N GLY A 93 -20.45 -6.66 7.61
CA GLY A 93 -21.51 -5.76 8.08
C GLY A 93 -21.15 -5.01 9.37
N PRO A 94 -22.02 -4.10 9.84
CA PRO A 94 -21.81 -3.41 11.11
C PRO A 94 -21.84 -4.40 12.28
N SER A 95 -20.94 -4.23 13.24
CA SER A 95 -21.09 -4.85 14.56
C SER A 95 -22.35 -4.28 15.22
N GLU A 96 -23.27 -5.17 15.62
CA GLU A 96 -24.51 -4.83 16.33
C GLU A 96 -24.28 -3.93 17.55
#